data_AF-A0A821Z8L6-F1
#
_entry.id   AF-A0A821Z8L6-F1
#
_cell.length_a   1.000
_cell.length_b   1.000
_cell.length_c   1.000
_cell.angle_alpha   90.00
_cell.angle_beta   90.00
_cell.angle_gamma   90.00
#
_symmetry.space_group_name_H-M   'P 1'
#
loop_
_entity.id
_entity.type
_entity.pdbx_description
1 polymer ?
#
loop_
_entity_poly.entity_id
_entity_poly.type
_entity_poly.pdbx_seq_one_letter_code
_entity_poly.pdbx_strand_id
1 'polypeptide(L)' 'STDRAVVVGDTPWDAQAALAAKLPIVGVLCGGFERELLRKSGCAWVYRDIIELTENYDQV' A
#
# COMPACT_ATOMS: atom_id res chain seq x y z
N SER A 1 0.53 -21.10 1.69
CA SER A 1 1.45 -20.22 2.44
C SER A 1 1.24 -18.83 1.90
N THR A 2 0.49 -18.00 2.63
CA THR A 2 0.28 -16.56 2.37
C THR A 2 1.42 -15.73 2.95
N ASP A 3 2.48 -16.37 3.46
CA ASP A 3 3.59 -15.76 4.19
C ASP A 3 4.52 -14.91 3.31
N ARG A 4 4.24 -14.81 2.00
CA ARG A 4 4.96 -13.97 1.04
C ARG A 4 3.99 -13.23 0.12
N ALA A 5 3.07 -12.47 0.69
CA ALA A 5 2.15 -11.62 -0.07
C ALA A 5 2.10 -10.21 0.53
N VAL A 6 2.08 -9.21 -0.36
CA VAL A 6 1.84 -7.81 -0.03
C VAL A 6 0.75 -7.30 -0.95
N VAL A 7 -0.17 -6.50 -0.40
CA VAL A 7 -1.21 -5.83 -1.19
C VAL A 7 -0.65 -4.51 -1.72
N VAL A 8 -1.00 -4.16 -2.95
CA VAL A 8 -0.74 -2.83 -3.52
C VAL A 8 -2.09 -2.22 -3.89
N GLY A 9 -2.38 -1.03 -3.36
CA GLY A 9 -3.66 -0.35 -3.57
C GLY A 9 -3.52 1.16 -3.52
N ASP A 10 -4.49 1.88 -4.08
CA ASP A 10 -4.50 3.33 -4.21
C ASP A 10 -5.59 4.00 -3.37
N THR A 11 -6.46 3.20 -2.75
CA THR A 11 -7.59 3.69 -1.96
C THR A 11 -7.49 3.30 -0.48
N PRO A 12 -8.15 4.04 0.43
CA PRO A 12 -8.32 3.63 1.83
C PRO A 12 -8.98 2.24 1.99
N TRP A 13 -9.82 1.85 1.03
CA TRP A 13 -10.56 0.59 1.06
C TRP A 13 -9.64 -0.61 0.86
N ASP A 14 -8.63 -0.49 -0.01
CA ASP A 14 -7.61 -1.52 -0.20
C ASP A 14 -6.86 -1.77 1.10
N ALA A 15 -6.52 -0.70 1.83
CA ALA A 15 -5.84 -0.79 3.13
C ALA A 15 -6.71 -1.50 4.17
N GLN A 16 -7.99 -1.15 4.26
CA GLN A 16 -8.93 -1.83 5.17
C GLN A 16 -9.08 -3.32 4.83
N ALA A 17 -9.16 -3.67 3.54
CA ALA A 17 -9.25 -5.05 3.09
C ALA A 17 -7.96 -5.84 3.38
N ALA A 18 -6.79 -5.26 3.13
CA ALA A 18 -5.50 -5.88 3.43
C ALA A 18 -5.31 -6.14 4.93
N LEU A 19 -5.66 -5.16 5.77
CA LEU A 19 -5.63 -5.31 7.23
C LEU A 19 -6.58 -6.41 7.72
N ALA A 20 -7.80 -6.49 7.16
CA ALA A 20 -8.74 -7.57 7.48
C ALA A 20 -8.19 -8.95 7.07
N ALA A 21 -7.44 -9.02 5.97
CA ALA A 21 -6.72 -10.21 5.51
C ALA A 21 -5.40 -10.48 6.25
N LYS A 22 -5.00 -9.60 7.18
CA LYS A 22 -3.71 -9.64 7.91
C LYS A 22 -2.51 -9.64 6.97
N LEU A 23 -2.60 -8.91 5.86
CA LEU A 23 -1.52 -8.72 4.89
C LEU A 23 -0.95 -7.30 5.01
N PRO A 24 0.37 -7.14 4.82
CA PRO A 24 0.95 -5.81 4.66
C PRO A 24 0.42 -5.15 3.38
N ILE A 25 0.35 -3.82 3.36
CA ILE A 25 -0.10 -3.04 2.21
C ILE A 25 0.82 -1.85 1.89
N VAL A 26 1.10 -1.71 0.60
CA VAL A 26 1.72 -0.55 -0.03
C VAL A 26 0.62 0.31 -0.67
N GLY A 27 0.60 1.60 -0.33
CA GLY A 27 -0.24 2.62 -0.97
C GLY A 27 0.44 3.25 -2.18
N VAL A 28 -0.29 3.50 -3.26
CA VAL A 28 0.19 4.36 -4.38
C VAL A 28 -0.74 5.57 -4.57
N LEU A 29 -0.18 6.74 -4.89
CA LEU A 29 -0.98 7.98 -5.02
C LEU A 29 -1.74 8.11 -6.36
N CYS A 30 -1.65 7.10 -7.24
CA CYS A 30 -2.29 7.08 -8.56
C CYS A 30 -3.82 7.28 -8.49
N GLY A 31 -4.47 6.91 -7.39
CA GLY A 31 -5.91 7.01 -7.17
C GLY A 31 -6.43 8.40 -6.78
N GLY A 32 -5.55 9.39 -6.63
CA GLY A 32 -5.92 10.76 -6.26
C GLY A 32 -6.17 10.97 -4.76
N PHE A 33 -5.89 9.97 -3.92
CA PHE A 33 -5.95 10.11 -2.47
C PHE A 33 -4.64 10.68 -1.90
N GLU A 34 -4.76 11.45 -0.83
CA GLU A 34 -3.60 12.03 -0.16
C GLU A 34 -2.79 10.98 0.59
N ARG A 35 -1.46 11.15 0.59
CA ARG A 35 -0.51 10.27 1.28
C ARG A 35 -0.84 10.07 2.75
N GLU A 36 -1.25 11.12 3.45
CA GLU A 36 -1.59 11.06 4.88
C GLU A 36 -2.81 10.17 5.12
N LEU A 37 -3.82 10.26 4.24
CA LEU A 37 -5.02 9.44 4.33
C LEU A 37 -4.69 7.96 4.12
N LEU A 38 -3.87 7.62 3.13
CA LEU A 38 -3.45 6.24 2.89
C LEU A 38 -2.65 5.67 4.08
N ARG A 39 -1.74 6.46 4.65
CA ARG A 39 -1.01 6.07 5.88
C ARG A 39 -1.95 5.84 7.06
N LYS A 40 -2.89 6.76 7.30
CA LYS A 40 -3.91 6.63 8.37
C LYS A 40 -4.81 5.41 8.17
N SER A 41 -4.98 4.96 6.92
CA SER A 41 -5.81 3.80 6.58
C SER A 41 -5.08 2.45 6.75
N GLY A 42 -3.76 2.47 7.01
CA GLY A 42 -2.99 1.25 7.29
C GLY A 42 -1.86 0.93 6.29
N CYS A 43 -1.62 1.78 5.28
CA CYS A 43 -0.50 1.56 4.37
C CYS A 43 0.84 1.75 5.09
N ALA A 44 1.63 0.67 5.14
CA ALA A 44 2.96 0.66 5.76
C ALA A 44 3.98 1.46 4.93
N TRP A 45 3.87 1.37 3.61
CA TRP A 45 4.60 2.20 2.65
C TRP A 45 3.62 2.96 1.76
N VAL A 46 4.02 4.15 1.33
CA VAL A 46 3.25 4.91 0.33
C VAL A 46 4.23 5.47 -0.68
N TYR A 47 3.94 5.32 -1.97
CA TYR A 47 4.76 5.84 -3.08
C TYR A 47 3.90 6.67 -4.02
N ARG A 48 4.48 7.61 -4.78
CA ARG A 48 3.70 8.43 -5.71
C ARG A 48 3.09 7.60 -6.82
N ASP A 49 3.84 6.65 -7.36
CA ASP A 49 3.44 5.81 -8.48
C ASP A 49 4.19 4.45 -8.45
N ILE A 50 3.97 3.64 -9.49
CA ILE A 50 4.58 2.32 -9.61
C ILE A 50 6.09 2.38 -9.88
N ILE A 51 6.58 3.48 -10.48
CA ILE A 51 8.00 3.65 -10.79
C ILE A 51 8.75 3.82 -9.46
N GLU A 52 8.29 4.74 -8.62
CA GLU A 52 8.88 4.97 -7.30
C GLU A 52 8.81 3.72 -6.41
N LEU A 53 7.71 2.96 -6.45
CA LEU A 53 7.63 1.67 -5.77
C LEU A 53 8.71 0.70 -6.28
N THR A 54 8.86 0.57 -7.59
CA THR A 54 9.82 -0.37 -8.19
C THR A 54 11.26 0.00 -7.83
N GLU A 55 11.58 1.29 -7.81
CA GLU A 55 12.90 1.80 -7.39
C GLU A 55 13.21 1.54 -5.91
N ASN A 56 12.19 1.31 -5.08
CA ASN A 56 12.31 1.12 -3.63
C ASN A 56 11.83 -0.25 -3.16
N TYR A 57 11.69 -1.23 -4.06
CA TYR A 57 11.04 -2.51 -3.77
C TYR A 57 11.71 -3.30 -2.63
N ASP A 58 13.03 -3.17 -2.47
CA ASP A 58 13.79 -3.83 -1.40
C ASP A 58 13.43 -3.35 0.02
N GLN A 59 12.65 -2.27 0.15
CA GLN A 59 12.20 -1.73 1.44
C GLN A 59 10.83 -2.26 1.88
N VAL A 60 10.13 -3.02 1.02
CA VAL A 60 8.79 -3.58 1.23
C VAL A 60 8.88 -5.02 1.69
#